data_AF-A0A2Z7C3M4-F1
#
_entry.id   AF-A0A2Z7C3M4-F1
#
_cell.length_a   1.000
_cell.length_b   1.000
_cell.length_c   1.000
_cell.angle_alpha   90.00
_cell.angle_beta   90.00
_cell.angle_gamma   90.00
#
_symmetry.space_group_name_H-M   'P 1'
#
loop_
_entity.id
_entity.type
_entity.pdbx_description
1 polymer ?
#
loop_
_entity_poly.entity_id
_entity_poly.type
_entity_poly.pdbx_seq_one_letter_code
_entity_poly.pdbx_strand_id
1 'polypeptide(L)'
;MAAVSPSPRTVEEIFKDYSARRAGIVRALTYDVDEFYGLCDPEKENLCLYGHPNESWEVNLPAEEVPPELPEPALGINFARDGMNQRDWLSLVAVHSDCWLLSVAFYLGARLNRNERKRMFSLINDLPTVYELVTERKPEKDKPNVDSGNRSRGGTKRSIDGQAKTIQKLEGESYEEDEDEHSETLCGSCGGNYSADEFWIGCDICERWFHGKCVKITPAKAENIKQYKCPSCMKRGKQ
;
A
#
# COMPACT_ATOMS: atom_id res chain seq x y z
N MET A 1 5.93 0.72 38.98
CA MET A 1 5.08 1.33 37.93
C MET A 1 5.95 1.52 36.71
N ALA A 2 5.77 0.71 35.68
CA ALA A 2 6.48 0.89 34.42
C ALA A 2 6.07 2.23 33.82
N ALA A 3 7.05 3.03 33.40
CA ALA A 3 6.78 4.30 32.75
C ALA A 3 5.99 4.05 31.47
N VAL A 4 4.72 4.48 31.44
CA VAL A 4 3.92 4.50 30.22
C VAL A 4 4.62 5.46 29.28
N SER A 5 5.25 4.93 28.25
CA SER A 5 5.89 5.75 27.21
C SER A 5 4.79 6.62 26.58
N PRO A 6 5.02 7.92 26.36
CA PRO A 6 4.00 8.78 25.78
C PRO A 6 3.61 8.25 24.40
N SER A 7 2.31 8.11 24.15
CA SER A 7 1.79 7.71 22.84
C SER A 7 2.34 8.63 21.74
N PRO A 8 2.76 8.10 20.58
CA PRO A 8 3.25 8.90 19.45
C PRO A 8 2.31 10.04 19.10
N ARG A 9 2.81 11.26 18.87
CA ARG A 9 1.95 12.43 18.61
C ARG A 9 2.24 13.12 17.29
N THR A 10 3.43 12.95 16.73
CA THR A 10 3.84 13.55 15.45
C THR A 10 3.79 12.55 14.31
N VAL A 11 3.75 13.05 13.07
CA VAL A 11 3.79 12.21 11.86
C VAL A 11 5.02 11.29 11.87
N GLU A 12 6.18 11.81 12.26
CA GLU A 12 7.44 11.08 12.32
C GLU A 12 7.45 9.99 13.39
N GLU A 13 6.91 10.27 14.58
CA GLU A 13 6.81 9.28 15.66
C GLU A 13 5.84 8.15 15.30
N ILE A 14 4.69 8.49 14.70
CA ILE A 14 3.71 7.49 14.27
C ILE A 14 4.27 6.65 13.12
N PHE A 15 4.95 7.28 12.15
CA PHE A 15 5.60 6.54 11.07
C PHE A 15 6.73 5.64 11.58
N LYS A 16 7.48 6.09 12.60
CA LYS A 16 8.48 5.26 13.27
C LYS A 16 7.86 4.05 13.96
N ASP A 17 6.74 4.25 14.68
CA ASP A 17 5.97 3.17 15.31
C ASP A 17 5.48 2.16 14.25
N TYR A 18 4.83 2.64 13.19
CA TYR A 18 4.40 1.84 12.04
C TYR A 18 5.56 1.02 11.46
N SER A 19 6.70 1.67 11.19
CA SER A 19 7.86 1.03 10.57
C SER A 19 8.44 -0.07 11.45
N ALA A 20 8.49 0.14 12.77
CA ALA A 20 9.00 -0.85 13.71
C ALA A 20 8.07 -2.07 13.82
N ARG A 21 6.75 -1.84 13.98
CA ARG A 21 5.76 -2.93 13.99
C ARG A 21 5.80 -3.73 12.69
N ARG A 22 5.85 -3.03 11.54
CA ARG A 22 5.99 -3.62 10.22
C ARG A 22 7.25 -4.48 10.13
N ALA A 23 8.39 -4.01 10.66
CA ALA A 23 9.63 -4.79 10.68
C ALA A 23 9.48 -6.11 11.46
N GLY A 24 8.79 -6.07 12.61
CA GLY A 24 8.46 -7.28 13.37
C GLY A 24 7.62 -8.27 12.57
N ILE A 25 6.54 -7.80 11.94
CA ILE A 25 5.66 -8.62 11.08
C ILE A 25 6.43 -9.21 9.90
N VAL A 26 7.22 -8.39 9.20
CA VAL A 26 8.05 -8.87 8.07
C VAL A 26 8.99 -9.96 8.55
N ARG A 27 9.58 -9.84 9.74
CA ARG A 27 10.45 -10.88 10.30
C ARG A 27 9.70 -12.18 10.54
N ALA A 28 8.53 -12.12 11.19
CA ALA A 28 7.67 -13.27 11.44
C ALA A 28 7.30 -14.03 10.17
N LEU A 29 6.90 -13.30 9.12
CA LEU A 29 6.42 -13.90 7.86
C LEU A 29 7.54 -14.26 6.89
N THR A 30 8.81 -14.02 7.26
CA THR A 30 9.93 -14.29 6.35
C THR A 30 11.11 -15.00 7.00
N TYR A 31 11.80 -14.38 7.95
CA TYR A 31 13.01 -14.94 8.56
C TYR A 31 12.67 -15.96 9.64
N ASP A 32 11.62 -15.70 10.40
CA ASP A 32 11.18 -16.54 11.53
C ASP A 32 9.95 -17.39 11.15
N VAL A 33 9.78 -17.67 9.85
CA VAL A 33 8.54 -18.27 9.31
C VAL A 33 8.23 -19.65 9.89
N ASP A 34 9.25 -20.44 10.18
CA ASP A 34 9.08 -21.78 10.77
C ASP A 34 8.63 -21.69 12.23
N GLU A 35 9.16 -20.71 13.00
CA GLU A 35 8.75 -20.45 14.38
C GLU A 35 7.31 -19.93 14.41
N PHE A 36 7.01 -18.93 13.57
CA PHE A 36 5.67 -18.39 13.43
C PHE A 36 4.64 -19.47 13.06
N TYR A 37 4.94 -20.29 12.05
CA TYR A 37 4.07 -21.40 11.61
C TYR A 37 3.83 -22.40 12.75
N GLY A 38 4.88 -22.74 13.52
CA GLY A 38 4.81 -23.65 14.65
C GLY A 38 3.96 -23.13 15.81
N LEU A 39 3.92 -21.81 16.03
CA LEU A 39 3.10 -21.18 17.07
C LEU A 39 1.61 -21.12 16.71
N CYS A 40 1.28 -21.01 15.42
CA CYS A 40 -0.09 -20.93 14.89
C CYS A 40 -0.82 -22.30 14.86
N ASP A 41 -0.92 -22.97 15.99
CA ASP A 41 -1.61 -24.26 16.13
C ASP A 41 -3.14 -24.14 15.90
N PRO A 42 -3.74 -24.83 14.91
CA PRO A 42 -5.17 -24.78 14.64
C PRO A 42 -6.05 -25.32 15.76
N GLU A 43 -5.50 -26.12 16.69
CA GLU A 43 -6.23 -26.67 17.84
C GLU A 43 -6.30 -25.69 19.02
N LYS A 44 -5.57 -24.57 18.94
CA LYS A 44 -5.67 -23.47 19.92
C LYS A 44 -6.82 -22.53 19.58
N GLU A 45 -7.15 -21.65 20.52
CA GLU A 45 -8.14 -20.59 20.33
C GLU A 45 -7.75 -19.57 19.22
N ASN A 46 -8.52 -18.49 19.08
CA ASN A 46 -8.44 -17.53 17.97
C ASN A 46 -7.15 -16.68 18.00
N LEU A 47 -6.01 -17.23 17.60
CA LEU A 47 -4.72 -16.54 17.66
C LEU A 47 -4.65 -15.37 16.68
N CYS A 48 -3.88 -14.35 17.06
CA CYS A 48 -3.56 -13.15 16.28
C CYS A 48 -2.04 -13.03 16.12
N LEU A 49 -1.59 -12.30 15.09
CA LEU A 49 -0.19 -11.89 14.92
C LEU A 49 -0.04 -10.40 15.25
N TYR A 50 0.80 -10.08 16.24
CA TYR A 50 1.11 -8.72 16.66
C TYR A 50 2.51 -8.31 16.26
N GLY A 51 2.66 -7.05 15.81
CA GLY A 51 3.92 -6.36 15.66
C GLY A 51 4.08 -5.27 16.72
N HIS A 52 5.26 -5.17 17.32
CA HIS A 52 5.54 -4.26 18.44
C HIS A 52 6.48 -3.11 18.04
N PRO A 53 6.43 -1.94 18.73
CA PRO A 53 7.25 -0.77 18.39
C PRO A 53 8.77 -0.94 18.62
N ASN A 54 9.16 -2.02 19.29
CA ASN A 54 10.55 -2.45 19.48
C ASN A 54 11.03 -3.42 18.38
N GLU A 55 10.29 -3.51 17.28
CA GLU A 55 10.53 -4.42 16.16
C GLU A 55 10.37 -5.91 16.50
N SER A 56 9.82 -6.29 17.66
CA SER A 56 9.46 -7.69 17.93
C SER A 56 8.09 -8.03 17.35
N TRP A 57 7.81 -9.33 17.26
CA TRP A 57 6.50 -9.86 16.90
C TRP A 57 6.05 -10.89 17.94
N GLU A 58 4.75 -11.18 17.97
CA GLU A 58 4.16 -12.11 18.93
C GLU A 58 2.91 -12.78 18.34
N VAL A 59 2.72 -14.07 18.63
CA VAL A 59 1.46 -14.78 18.39
C VAL A 59 0.77 -14.96 19.73
N ASN A 60 -0.40 -14.34 19.90
CA ASN A 60 -1.13 -14.36 21.16
C ASN A 60 -2.65 -14.32 20.94
N LEU A 61 -3.41 -14.55 21.99
CA LEU A 61 -4.86 -14.32 22.03
C LEU A 61 -5.17 -12.82 21.88
N PRO A 62 -6.37 -12.47 21.37
CA PRO A 62 -6.84 -11.08 21.36
C PRO A 62 -6.82 -10.45 22.76
N ALA A 63 -6.71 -9.13 22.81
CA ALA A 63 -6.76 -8.41 24.08
C ALA A 63 -8.06 -8.72 24.86
N GLU A 64 -7.92 -9.02 26.16
CA GLU A 64 -9.06 -9.27 27.04
C GLU A 64 -9.80 -7.98 27.44
N GLU A 65 -9.15 -6.82 27.32
CA GLU A 65 -9.72 -5.53 27.69
C GLU A 65 -10.78 -5.06 26.68
N VAL A 66 -11.90 -4.54 27.19
CA VAL A 66 -13.03 -4.07 26.37
C VAL A 66 -13.42 -2.63 26.74
N PRO A 67 -13.24 -1.64 25.84
CA PRO A 67 -12.59 -1.73 24.53
C PRO A 67 -11.05 -1.81 24.64
N PRO A 68 -10.37 -2.45 23.68
CA PRO A 68 -8.91 -2.49 23.66
C PRO A 68 -8.30 -1.10 23.37
N GLU A 69 -7.05 -0.89 23.81
CA GLU A 69 -6.35 0.40 23.63
C GLU A 69 -6.01 0.68 22.16
N LEU A 70 -5.69 -0.35 21.38
CA LEU A 70 -5.37 -0.27 19.95
C LEU A 70 -6.35 -1.12 19.14
N PRO A 71 -6.49 -0.86 17.83
CA PRO A 71 -7.20 -1.78 16.94
C PRO A 71 -6.62 -3.19 17.01
N GLU A 72 -7.48 -4.21 17.03
CA GLU A 72 -7.05 -5.61 17.07
C GLU A 72 -6.68 -6.13 15.67
N PRO A 73 -5.67 -7.03 15.56
CA PRO A 73 -5.38 -7.75 14.33
C PRO A 73 -6.50 -8.73 13.93
N ALA A 74 -6.32 -9.39 12.78
CA ALA A 74 -7.22 -10.46 12.37
C ALA A 74 -7.16 -11.64 13.34
N LEU A 75 -8.33 -12.07 13.80
CA LEU A 75 -8.50 -13.18 14.73
C LEU A 75 -8.54 -14.53 13.99
N GLY A 76 -7.98 -15.55 14.64
CA GLY A 76 -8.09 -16.93 14.17
C GLY A 76 -7.26 -17.24 12.93
N ILE A 77 -6.11 -16.57 12.77
CA ILE A 77 -5.21 -16.80 11.63
C ILE A 77 -4.72 -18.27 11.57
N ASN A 78 -4.69 -18.95 12.70
CA ASN A 78 -4.30 -20.36 12.84
C ASN A 78 -5.29 -21.33 12.19
N PHE A 79 -6.59 -21.01 12.10
CA PHE A 79 -7.60 -21.95 11.61
C PHE A 79 -7.46 -22.29 10.13
N ALA A 80 -7.03 -21.34 9.31
CA ALA A 80 -6.83 -21.54 7.88
C ALA A 80 -5.47 -22.18 7.54
N ARG A 81 -4.56 -22.31 8.51
CA ARG A 81 -3.15 -22.67 8.28
C ARG A 81 -2.99 -23.98 7.51
N ASP A 82 -3.64 -25.05 7.99
CA ASP A 82 -3.52 -26.39 7.41
C ASP A 82 -4.54 -26.66 6.29
N GLY A 83 -5.47 -25.73 6.06
CA GLY A 83 -6.52 -25.82 5.04
C GLY A 83 -6.10 -25.30 3.66
N MET A 84 -4.90 -24.74 3.52
CA MET A 84 -4.41 -24.14 2.27
C MET A 84 -2.88 -24.26 2.11
N ASN A 85 -2.35 -23.88 0.94
CA ASN A 85 -0.90 -23.85 0.75
C ASN A 85 -0.26 -22.84 1.72
N GLN A 86 0.86 -23.21 2.34
CA GLN A 86 1.58 -22.35 3.28
C GLN A 86 1.87 -20.95 2.70
N ARG A 87 2.24 -20.85 1.41
CA ARG A 87 2.50 -19.55 0.77
C ARG A 87 1.23 -18.70 0.67
N ASP A 88 0.10 -19.31 0.37
CA ASP A 88 -1.18 -18.61 0.27
C ASP A 88 -1.67 -18.18 1.65
N TRP A 89 -1.47 -19.02 2.67
CA TRP A 89 -1.73 -18.67 4.06
C TRP A 89 -0.87 -17.50 4.54
N LEU A 90 0.44 -17.53 4.30
CA LEU A 90 1.33 -16.41 4.63
C LEU A 90 0.93 -15.12 3.92
N SER A 91 0.49 -15.23 2.66
CA SER A 91 0.00 -14.09 1.88
C SER A 91 -1.29 -13.52 2.46
N LEU A 92 -2.22 -14.39 2.90
CA LEU A 92 -3.44 -13.99 3.59
C LEU A 92 -3.12 -13.24 4.90
N VAL A 93 -2.24 -13.80 5.73
CA VAL A 93 -1.82 -13.16 6.99
C VAL A 93 -1.17 -11.81 6.70
N ALA A 94 -0.31 -11.72 5.66
CA ALA A 94 0.35 -10.48 5.27
C ALA A 94 -0.65 -9.35 4.93
N VAL A 95 -1.68 -9.64 4.12
CA VAL A 95 -2.72 -8.65 3.77
C VAL A 95 -3.44 -8.15 5.02
N HIS A 96 -3.83 -9.07 5.92
CA HIS A 96 -4.49 -8.69 7.16
C HIS A 96 -3.57 -7.86 8.07
N SER A 97 -2.28 -8.19 8.13
CA SER A 97 -1.30 -7.40 8.87
C SER A 97 -1.09 -6.00 8.27
N ASP A 98 -1.07 -5.86 6.94
CA ASP A 98 -0.98 -4.56 6.26
C ASP A 98 -2.17 -3.66 6.65
N CYS A 99 -3.40 -4.20 6.63
CA CYS A 99 -4.59 -3.48 7.07
C CYS A 99 -4.52 -3.08 8.55
N TRP A 100 -4.08 -3.99 9.42
CA TRP A 100 -3.94 -3.73 10.84
C TRP A 100 -2.91 -2.63 11.13
N LEU A 101 -1.73 -2.68 10.50
CA LEU A 101 -0.69 -1.66 10.64
C LEU A 101 -1.20 -0.27 10.22
N LEU A 102 -1.95 -0.19 9.12
CA LEU A 102 -2.57 1.07 8.68
C LEU A 102 -3.60 1.57 9.71
N SER A 103 -4.44 0.67 10.23
CA SER A 103 -5.43 1.00 11.26
C SER A 103 -4.78 1.54 12.53
N VAL A 104 -3.71 0.91 13.01
CA VAL A 104 -2.95 1.38 14.19
C VAL A 104 -2.33 2.76 13.93
N ALA A 105 -1.71 2.97 12.77
CA ALA A 105 -1.12 4.26 12.44
C ALA A 105 -2.16 5.39 12.43
N PHE A 106 -3.33 5.16 11.83
CA PHE A 106 -4.39 6.17 11.79
C PHE A 106 -5.13 6.35 13.12
N TYR A 107 -5.19 5.31 13.95
CA TYR A 107 -5.69 5.42 15.32
C TYR A 107 -4.79 6.34 16.16
N LEU A 108 -3.48 6.12 16.15
CA LEU A 108 -2.51 7.01 16.81
C LEU A 108 -2.52 8.42 16.20
N GLY A 109 -2.75 8.49 14.90
CA GLY A 109 -2.87 9.73 14.13
C GLY A 109 -4.23 10.43 14.20
N ALA A 110 -5.15 10.02 15.08
CA ALA A 110 -6.52 10.56 15.11
C ALA A 110 -6.59 12.09 15.31
N ARG A 111 -5.58 12.68 15.96
CA ARG A 111 -5.48 14.14 16.20
C ARG A 111 -4.70 14.90 15.12
N LEU A 112 -4.10 14.19 14.15
CA LEU A 112 -3.42 14.81 13.03
C LEU A 112 -4.43 15.54 12.14
N ASN A 113 -4.03 16.68 11.60
CA ASN A 113 -4.84 17.40 10.60
C ASN A 113 -4.79 16.69 9.22
N ARG A 114 -5.61 17.16 8.27
CA ARG A 114 -5.71 16.59 6.92
C ARG A 114 -4.36 16.46 6.21
N ASN A 115 -3.50 17.48 6.28
CA ASN A 115 -2.21 17.48 5.60
C ASN A 115 -1.20 16.55 6.28
N GLU A 116 -1.24 16.46 7.61
CA GLU A 116 -0.42 15.52 8.38
C GLU A 116 -0.80 14.07 8.10
N ARG A 117 -2.09 13.73 8.05
CA ARG A 117 -2.55 12.39 7.64
C ARG A 117 -2.14 12.05 6.22
N LYS A 118 -2.25 13.01 5.28
CA LYS A 118 -1.76 12.83 3.90
C LYS A 118 -0.26 12.53 3.87
N ARG A 119 0.55 13.29 4.63
CA ARG A 119 2.00 13.10 4.71
C ARG A 119 2.34 11.75 5.33
N MET A 120 1.67 11.36 6.40
CA MET A 120 1.85 10.06 7.05
C MET A 120 1.55 8.91 6.09
N PHE A 121 0.43 8.98 5.37
CA PHE A 121 0.08 7.98 4.36
C PHE A 121 1.13 7.88 3.25
N SER A 122 1.65 9.02 2.77
CA SER A 122 2.74 9.04 1.78
C SER A 122 3.97 8.29 2.29
N LEU A 123 4.40 8.55 3.53
CA LEU A 123 5.56 7.85 4.11
C LEU A 123 5.33 6.34 4.24
N ILE A 124 4.12 5.93 4.64
CA ILE A 124 3.72 4.52 4.70
C ILE A 124 3.78 3.88 3.31
N ASN A 125 3.24 4.56 2.31
CA ASN A 125 3.11 4.06 0.95
C ASN A 125 4.43 4.09 0.14
N ASP A 126 5.46 4.77 0.63
CA ASP A 126 6.82 4.72 0.07
C ASP A 126 7.53 3.39 0.40
N LEU A 127 6.98 2.59 1.32
CA LEU A 127 7.46 1.25 1.66
C LEU A 127 6.64 0.20 0.92
N PRO A 128 7.26 -0.93 0.48
CA PRO A 128 6.47 -2.06 0.00
C PRO A 128 5.59 -2.59 1.12
N THR A 129 4.41 -3.08 0.78
CA THR A 129 3.54 -3.80 1.70
C THR A 129 4.21 -5.07 2.21
N VAL A 130 3.74 -5.59 3.35
CA VAL A 130 4.16 -6.91 3.83
C VAL A 130 3.78 -7.97 2.82
N TYR A 131 2.61 -7.87 2.20
CA TYR A 131 2.16 -8.75 1.14
C TYR A 131 3.13 -8.80 -0.07
N GLU A 132 3.55 -7.66 -0.58
CA GLU A 132 4.53 -7.59 -1.68
C GLU A 132 5.85 -8.29 -1.27
N LEU A 133 6.34 -8.04 -0.06
CA LEU A 133 7.57 -8.68 0.42
C LEU A 133 7.46 -10.20 0.59
N VAL A 134 6.30 -10.71 1.00
CA VAL A 134 6.05 -12.15 1.17
C VAL A 134 5.86 -12.83 -0.18
N THR A 135 5.19 -12.17 -1.13
CA THR A 135 4.85 -12.76 -2.43
C THR A 135 5.92 -12.59 -3.52
N GLU A 136 6.75 -11.56 -3.46
CA GLU A 136 7.80 -11.31 -4.46
C GLU A 136 9.09 -12.12 -4.22
N ARG A 137 9.19 -12.85 -3.10
CA ARG A 137 10.27 -13.82 -2.91
C ARG A 137 10.12 -14.97 -3.91
N LYS A 138 10.95 -14.91 -4.96
CA LYS A 138 11.24 -16.07 -5.80
C LYS A 138 11.85 -17.16 -4.91
N PRO A 139 11.49 -18.43 -5.10
CA PRO A 139 12.23 -19.51 -4.46
C PRO A 139 13.69 -19.40 -4.90
N GLU A 140 14.62 -19.36 -3.94
CA GLU A 140 16.03 -19.62 -4.22
C GLU A 140 16.10 -20.99 -4.86
N LYS A 141 16.31 -21.02 -6.19
CA LYS A 141 16.63 -22.26 -6.88
C LYS A 141 17.97 -22.74 -6.36
N ASP A 142 17.96 -23.95 -5.82
CA ASP A 142 19.13 -24.77 -5.54
C ASP A 142 20.22 -24.61 -6.62
N LYS A 143 21.46 -24.54 -6.15
CA LYS A 143 22.69 -24.55 -6.96
C LYS A 143 22.61 -25.60 -8.08
N PRO A 144 22.91 -25.27 -9.35
CA PRO A 144 23.24 -26.29 -10.31
C PRO A 144 24.72 -26.66 -10.15
N ASN A 145 24.96 -27.92 -9.79
CA ASN A 145 26.24 -28.57 -9.98
C ASN A 145 26.46 -28.80 -11.49
N VAL A 146 27.71 -28.68 -11.90
CA VAL A 146 28.23 -28.71 -13.28
C VAL A 146 27.99 -30.08 -13.93
N ASP A 147 27.46 -30.14 -15.17
CA ASP A 147 28.25 -30.62 -16.31
C ASP A 147 27.59 -30.48 -17.70
N SER A 148 28.47 -30.46 -18.70
CA SER A 148 28.31 -30.16 -20.12
C SER A 148 27.47 -31.16 -20.93
N GLY A 149 26.75 -30.66 -21.95
CA GLY A 149 26.07 -31.53 -22.91
C GLY A 149 25.36 -30.79 -24.06
N ASN A 150 26.12 -30.40 -25.07
CA ASN A 150 25.69 -29.75 -26.32
C ASN A 150 24.74 -30.63 -27.17
N ARG A 151 23.60 -30.10 -27.66
CA ARG A 151 23.18 -30.16 -29.09
C ARG A 151 21.75 -29.66 -29.41
N SER A 152 21.71 -28.92 -30.52
CA SER A 152 20.69 -28.84 -31.60
C SER A 152 19.39 -28.03 -31.44
N ARG A 153 19.42 -26.86 -32.12
CA ARG A 153 18.56 -26.45 -33.27
C ARG A 153 17.06 -26.78 -33.23
N GLY A 154 16.26 -25.71 -33.33
CA GLY A 154 14.90 -25.78 -33.90
C GLY A 154 14.16 -24.46 -33.75
N GLY A 155 14.37 -23.52 -34.67
CA GLY A 155 13.54 -22.32 -34.77
C GLY A 155 12.24 -22.59 -35.50
N THR A 156 11.13 -22.02 -35.03
CA THR A 156 9.99 -21.70 -35.92
C THR A 156 9.27 -20.45 -35.42
N LYS A 157 9.08 -19.52 -36.36
CA LYS A 157 8.37 -18.25 -36.29
C LYS A 157 6.92 -18.48 -36.72
N ARG A 158 5.95 -17.79 -36.08
CA ARG A 158 4.58 -17.41 -36.53
C ARG A 158 3.86 -16.84 -35.28
N SER A 159 3.48 -15.56 -35.14
CA SER A 159 2.70 -14.60 -35.95
C SER A 159 1.19 -14.86 -35.98
N ILE A 160 0.44 -13.78 -35.72
CA ILE A 160 -0.94 -13.42 -36.14
C ILE A 160 -2.04 -13.42 -35.06
N ASP A 161 -2.37 -12.17 -34.66
CA ASP A 161 -3.67 -11.49 -34.57
C ASP A 161 -4.89 -12.08 -33.84
N GLY A 162 -5.33 -11.35 -32.81
CA GLY A 162 -6.53 -10.51 -32.87
C GLY A 162 -7.91 -11.19 -32.80
N GLN A 163 -8.68 -10.90 -31.74
CA GLN A 163 -10.10 -10.57 -31.89
C GLN A 163 -10.72 -9.93 -30.64
N ALA A 164 -11.38 -8.79 -30.89
CA ALA A 164 -12.28 -8.06 -30.02
C ALA A 164 -13.70 -8.64 -30.05
N LYS A 165 -14.43 -8.58 -28.93
CA LYS A 165 -15.91 -8.51 -28.81
C LYS A 165 -16.24 -7.81 -27.47
N THR A 166 -16.75 -6.58 -27.48
CA THR A 166 -18.16 -6.14 -27.63
C THR A 166 -18.96 -6.17 -26.32
N ILE A 167 -19.26 -4.94 -25.90
CA ILE A 167 -20.24 -4.42 -24.93
C ILE A 167 -21.61 -5.11 -25.01
N GLN A 168 -22.18 -5.45 -23.85
CA GLN A 168 -23.62 -5.42 -23.63
C GLN A 168 -23.96 -4.65 -22.35
N LYS A 169 -24.87 -3.69 -22.52
CA LYS A 169 -25.43 -2.74 -21.56
C LYS A 169 -26.79 -3.28 -21.11
N LEU A 170 -27.07 -3.30 -19.81
CA LEU A 170 -28.42 -3.41 -19.25
C LEU A 170 -28.55 -2.41 -18.10
N GLU A 171 -29.40 -1.42 -18.32
CA GLU A 171 -29.97 -0.47 -17.34
C GLU A 171 -30.97 -1.24 -16.46
N GLY A 172 -31.25 -0.89 -15.20
CA GLY A 172 -30.81 0.20 -14.34
C GLY A 172 -31.53 0.06 -13.00
N GLU A 173 -31.02 0.71 -11.96
CA GLU A 173 -31.76 1.05 -10.74
C GLU A 173 -31.03 2.26 -10.12
N SER A 174 -31.82 3.27 -9.77
CA SER A 174 -31.43 4.62 -9.40
C SER A 174 -30.54 4.66 -8.16
N TYR A 175 -29.29 5.07 -8.32
CA TYR A 175 -28.47 5.62 -7.25
C TYR A 175 -28.50 7.13 -7.40
N GLU A 176 -28.96 7.82 -6.37
CA GLU A 176 -28.78 9.26 -6.23
C GLU A 176 -27.28 9.54 -6.33
N GLU A 177 -26.87 10.31 -7.34
CA GLU A 177 -25.49 10.74 -7.53
C GLU A 177 -25.13 11.66 -6.36
N ASP A 178 -24.33 11.15 -5.42
CA ASP A 178 -23.52 11.96 -4.50
C ASP A 178 -22.48 12.72 -5.35
N GLU A 179 -22.92 13.82 -5.98
CA GLU A 179 -22.13 14.69 -6.88
C GLU A 179 -21.09 15.56 -6.14
N ASP A 180 -20.74 15.24 -4.89
CA ASP A 180 -19.91 16.11 -4.02
C ASP A 180 -18.52 15.54 -3.63
N GLU A 181 -18.05 14.45 -4.27
CA GLU A 181 -16.76 13.81 -3.90
C GLU A 181 -15.53 14.22 -4.74
N HIS A 182 -15.66 15.22 -5.62
CA HIS A 182 -14.52 15.83 -6.35
C HIS A 182 -14.11 17.22 -5.83
N SER A 183 -14.63 17.63 -4.67
CA SER A 183 -14.70 19.02 -4.22
C SER A 183 -13.40 19.65 -3.64
N GLU A 184 -12.23 19.00 -3.73
CA GLU A 184 -10.99 19.59 -3.17
C GLU A 184 -9.77 19.62 -4.13
N THR A 185 -9.94 19.35 -5.42
CA THR A 185 -8.83 19.55 -6.37
C THR A 185 -8.66 21.06 -6.63
N LEU A 186 -7.74 21.68 -5.88
CA LEU A 186 -7.44 23.11 -5.97
C LEU A 186 -6.30 23.40 -6.96
N CYS A 187 -6.47 24.44 -7.76
CA CYS A 187 -5.43 24.92 -8.65
C CYS A 187 -4.18 25.36 -7.88
N GLY A 188 -3.03 24.78 -8.22
CA GLY A 188 -1.76 25.07 -7.56
C GLY A 188 -1.22 26.49 -7.75
N SER A 189 -1.88 27.32 -8.58
CA SER A 189 -1.51 28.71 -8.85
C SER A 189 -2.52 29.71 -8.28
N CYS A 190 -3.83 29.51 -8.46
CA CYS A 190 -4.85 30.48 -8.03
C CYS A 190 -5.70 30.00 -6.85
N GLY A 191 -5.59 28.74 -6.44
CA GLY A 191 -6.42 28.16 -5.37
C GLY A 191 -7.89 27.95 -5.74
N GLY A 192 -8.30 28.17 -6.99
CA GLY A 192 -9.66 27.90 -7.44
C GLY A 192 -9.98 26.41 -7.54
N ASN A 193 -11.26 26.07 -7.38
CA ASN A 193 -11.77 24.70 -7.37
C ASN A 193 -11.75 24.07 -8.76
N TYR A 194 -11.71 22.74 -8.80
CA TYR A 194 -11.89 21.95 -10.00
C TYR A 194 -13.25 22.22 -10.66
N SER A 195 -13.22 22.30 -11.98
CA SER A 195 -14.39 22.40 -12.85
C SER A 195 -14.08 21.60 -14.11
N ALA A 196 -14.99 20.70 -14.48
CA ALA A 196 -14.87 19.86 -15.66
C ALA A 196 -14.92 20.66 -16.98
N ASP A 197 -15.49 21.86 -16.95
CA ASP A 197 -15.59 22.76 -18.10
C ASP A 197 -14.28 23.51 -18.39
N GLU A 198 -13.32 23.48 -17.46
CA GLU A 198 -12.03 24.14 -17.63
C GLU A 198 -10.93 23.14 -18.01
N PHE A 199 -9.94 23.59 -18.78
CA PHE A 199 -8.77 22.77 -19.07
C PHE A 199 -7.77 22.79 -17.90
N TRP A 200 -7.35 21.61 -17.47
CA TRP A 200 -6.37 21.41 -16.41
C TRP A 200 -5.16 20.59 -16.86
N ILE A 201 -4.02 20.84 -16.22
CA ILE A 201 -2.77 20.10 -16.46
C ILE A 201 -2.06 19.79 -15.13
N GLY A 202 -1.58 18.56 -14.99
CA GLY A 202 -0.84 18.07 -13.81
C GLY A 202 0.67 18.16 -14.01
N CYS A 203 1.39 18.65 -12.99
CA CYS A 203 2.86 18.78 -13.01
C CYS A 203 3.57 17.49 -12.60
N ASP A 204 4.46 16.95 -13.43
CA ASP A 204 5.19 15.70 -13.15
C ASP A 204 6.22 15.80 -12.01
N ILE A 205 6.51 17.01 -11.52
CA ILE A 205 7.53 17.23 -10.47
C ILE A 205 6.92 17.35 -9.07
N CYS A 206 5.74 17.96 -8.97
CA CYS A 206 5.12 18.20 -7.66
C CYS A 206 3.68 17.69 -7.58
N GLU A 207 3.21 17.02 -8.63
CA GLU A 207 1.91 16.32 -8.71
C GLU A 207 0.68 17.22 -8.42
N ARG A 208 0.86 18.54 -8.47
CA ARG A 208 -0.23 19.51 -8.34
C ARG A 208 -0.87 19.76 -9.70
N TRP A 209 -2.18 20.00 -9.66
CA TRP A 209 -3.01 20.34 -10.80
C TRP A 209 -3.16 21.85 -10.97
N PHE A 210 -3.26 22.31 -12.21
CA PHE A 210 -3.36 23.72 -12.54
C PHE A 210 -4.37 23.96 -13.66
N HIS A 211 -5.17 25.01 -13.59
CA HIS A 211 -5.87 25.51 -14.77
C HIS A 211 -4.84 25.87 -15.84
N GLY A 212 -5.05 25.44 -17.08
CA GLY A 212 -4.17 25.79 -18.20
C GLY A 212 -3.98 27.29 -18.36
N LYS A 213 -5.04 28.09 -18.12
CA LYS A 213 -4.97 29.57 -18.09
C LYS A 213 -4.00 30.11 -17.03
N CYS A 214 -3.96 29.51 -15.84
CA CYS A 214 -3.09 29.96 -14.74
C CYS A 214 -1.61 29.69 -15.03
N VAL A 215 -1.31 28.70 -15.85
CA VAL A 215 0.08 28.31 -16.22
C VAL A 215 0.42 28.56 -17.69
N LYS A 216 -0.47 29.24 -18.43
CA LYS A 216 -0.31 29.60 -19.85
C LYS A 216 -0.06 28.39 -20.76
N ILE A 217 -0.80 27.30 -20.54
CA ILE A 217 -0.81 26.11 -21.39
C ILE A 217 -2.22 25.92 -21.95
N THR A 218 -2.32 25.70 -23.25
CA THR A 218 -3.57 25.37 -23.95
C THR A 218 -3.68 23.85 -24.14
N PRO A 219 -4.90 23.30 -24.35
CA PRO A 219 -5.07 21.88 -24.65
C PRO A 219 -4.18 21.39 -25.80
N ALA A 220 -4.19 22.10 -26.93
CA ALA A 220 -3.36 21.78 -28.10
C ALA A 220 -1.84 21.78 -27.82
N LYS A 221 -1.38 22.64 -26.90
CA LYS A 221 0.02 22.63 -26.48
C LYS A 221 0.30 21.42 -25.59
N ALA A 222 -0.63 21.04 -24.72
CA ALA A 222 -0.48 19.91 -23.80
C ALA A 222 -0.38 18.55 -24.50
N GLU A 223 -1.08 18.36 -25.63
CA GLU A 223 -0.97 17.14 -26.46
C GLU A 223 0.48 16.82 -26.88
N ASN A 224 1.33 17.84 -26.99
CA ASN A 224 2.72 17.71 -27.41
C ASN A 224 3.71 17.70 -26.24
N ILE A 225 3.24 17.79 -25.00
CA ILE A 225 4.09 17.79 -23.79
C ILE A 225 4.18 16.37 -23.25
N LYS A 226 5.38 15.77 -23.34
CA LYS A 226 5.66 14.46 -22.71
C LYS A 226 5.80 14.53 -21.20
N GLN A 227 6.37 15.63 -20.70
CA GLN A 227 6.54 15.92 -19.28
C GLN A 227 6.33 17.41 -19.04
N TYR A 228 5.31 17.75 -18.26
CA TYR A 228 4.96 19.10 -17.89
C TYR A 228 5.56 19.49 -16.54
N LYS A 229 6.30 20.60 -16.53
CA LYS A 229 6.89 21.20 -15.33
C LYS A 229 6.23 22.55 -15.04
N CYS A 230 5.57 22.68 -13.90
CA CYS A 230 4.91 23.93 -13.52
C CYS A 230 5.90 25.08 -13.28
N PRO A 231 5.47 26.35 -13.37
CA PRO A 231 6.35 27.51 -13.18
C PRO A 231 7.12 27.50 -11.84
N SER A 232 6.49 27.04 -10.77
CA SER A 232 7.12 26.94 -9.44
C SER A 232 8.25 25.89 -9.42
N CYS A 233 8.07 24.76 -10.10
CA CYS A 233 9.12 23.75 -10.22
C CYS A 233 10.21 24.18 -11.20
N MET A 234 9.89 24.93 -12.25
CA MET A 234 10.88 25.49 -13.18
C MET A 234 11.86 26.44 -12.46
N LYS A 235 11.36 27.28 -11.54
CA LYS A 235 12.20 28.19 -10.75
C LYS A 235 13.10 27.48 -9.74
N ARG A 236 12.64 26.37 -9.17
CA ARG A 236 13.40 25.59 -8.15
C ARG A 236 14.57 24.78 -8.70
N GLY A 237 14.63 24.54 -10.01
CA GLY A 237 15.75 23.82 -10.66
C GLY A 237 16.85 24.71 -11.23
N LYS A 238 16.90 26.00 -10.85
CA LYS A 238 17.91 26.99 -11.30
C LYS A 238 18.72 27.59 -10.14
N GLN A 239 18.75 26.93 -8.99
CA GLN A 239 19.65 27.23 -7.88
C GLN A 239 20.65 26.10 -7.72
#